data_AF-A0A9E5K6G6-F1
#
_entry.id   AF-A0A9E5K6G6-F1
#
_cell.length_a   1.000
_cell.length_b   1.000
_cell.length_c   1.000
_cell.angle_alpha   90.00
_cell.angle_beta   90.00
_cell.angle_gamma   90.00
#
_symmetry.space_group_name_H-M   'P 1'
#
loop_
_entity.id
_entity.type
_entity.pdbx_description
1 polymer ?
#
loop_
_entity_poly.entity_id
_entity_poly.type
_entity_poly.pdbx_seq_one_letter_code
_entity_poly.pdbx_strand_id
1 'polypeptide(L)' 'MQLTSKKIPAVEPVKSKGTFAFVSLGCPKNLVDSERMLGKLAQDGYSLTANAEGADLV' A
#
# COMPACT_ATOMS: atom_id res chain seq x y z
N MET A 1 -2.76 -29.91 -1.43
CA MET A 1 -2.86 -29.04 -0.25
C MET A 1 -3.03 -27.62 -0.73
N GLN A 2 -4.28 -27.13 -0.77
CA GLN A 2 -4.62 -25.80 -1.27
C GLN A 2 -4.20 -24.76 -0.23
N LEU A 3 -3.10 -24.03 -0.49
CA LEU A 3 -2.76 -22.87 0.32
C LEU A 3 -3.84 -21.82 0.08
N THR A 4 -4.64 -21.58 1.11
CA THR A 4 -5.71 -20.60 1.13
C THR A 4 -5.15 -19.23 0.76
N SER A 5 -5.58 -18.71 -0.39
CA SER A 5 -5.47 -17.31 -0.76
C SER A 5 -6.07 -16.47 0.36
N LYS A 6 -5.24 -15.98 1.28
CA LYS A 6 -5.66 -15.01 2.27
C LYS A 6 -5.84 -13.70 1.52
N LYS A 7 -7.03 -13.56 0.94
CA LYS A 7 -7.55 -12.33 0.34
C LYS A 7 -7.43 -11.26 1.42
N ILE A 8 -6.39 -10.44 1.30
CA ILE A 8 -6.24 -9.24 2.10
C ILE A 8 -7.54 -8.47 1.87
N PRO A 9 -8.25 -8.03 2.92
CA PRO A 9 -9.50 -7.31 2.75
C PRO A 9 -9.18 -6.10 1.89
N ALA A 10 -9.70 -6.11 0.65
CA ALA A 10 -9.61 -4.96 -0.23
C ALA A 10 -10.30 -3.84 0.52
N VAL A 11 -9.51 -2.84 0.95
CA VAL A 11 -10.06 -1.60 1.50
C VAL A 11 -11.07 -1.10 0.48
N GLU A 12 -12.32 -0.97 0.89
CA GLU A 12 -13.40 -0.55 0.01
C GLU A 12 -13.02 0.81 -0.61
N PRO A 13 -13.26 1.03 -1.91
CA PRO A 13 -12.72 2.18 -2.62
C PRO A 13 -13.48 3.43 -2.18
N VAL A 14 -13.05 4.01 -1.06
CA VAL A 14 -13.31 5.41 -0.73
C VAL A 14 -12.65 6.17 -1.87
N LYS A 15 -13.44 6.92 -2.66
CA LYS A 15 -13.02 7.65 -3.87
C LYS A 15 -11.63 8.27 -3.69
N SER A 16 -10.59 7.53 -4.08
CA SER A 16 -9.22 7.83 -3.71
C SER A 16 -8.65 8.79 -4.74
N LYS A 17 -7.80 9.73 -4.32
CA LYS A 17 -7.16 10.66 -5.25
C LYS A 17 -6.25 9.96 -6.27
N GLY A 18 -5.74 8.78 -5.92
CA GLY A 18 -4.95 7.91 -6.77
C GLY A 18 -4.61 6.61 -6.04
N THR A 19 -3.93 5.70 -6.73
CA THR A 19 -3.38 4.47 -6.15
C THR A 19 -1.86 4.55 -6.10
N PHE A 20 -1.25 4.08 -5.02
CA PHE A 20 0.20 4.06 -4.89
C PHE A 20 0.69 2.69 -4.45
N ALA A 21 1.86 2.28 -4.94
CA ALA A 21 2.56 1.09 -4.48
C ALA A 21 3.73 1.50 -3.58
N PHE A 22 4.03 0.67 -2.59
CA PHE A 22 5.15 0.91 -1.70
C PHE A 22 6.16 -0.24 -1.80
N VAL A 23 7.39 0.08 -2.17
CA VAL A 23 8.49 -0.90 -2.29
C VAL A 23 9.56 -0.58 -1.26
N SER A 24 9.70 -1.46 -0.26
CA SER A 24 10.80 -1.35 0.70
C SER A 24 12.01 -2.13 0.21
N LEU A 25 13.13 -1.45 -0.02
CA LEU A 25 14.41 -2.04 -0.46
C LEU A 25 15.22 -2.68 0.70
N GLY A 26 14.60 -2.88 1.87
CA GLY A 26 15.16 -3.74 2.92
C GLY A 26 16.07 -3.05 3.95
N CYS A 27 15.97 -1.73 4.12
CA CYS A 27 16.67 -1.04 5.21
C CYS A 27 15.82 -1.02 6.49
N PRO A 28 16.15 -1.80 7.53
CA PRO A 28 15.35 -1.87 8.77
C PRO A 28 15.31 -0.54 9.54
N LYS A 29 16.23 0.39 9.26
CA LYS A 29 16.22 1.75 9.82
C LYS A 29 15.06 2.62 9.32
N ASN A 30 14.41 2.24 8.22
CA ASN A 30 13.38 3.07 7.58
C ASN A 30 11.95 2.57 7.86
N LEU A 31 11.76 1.53 8.70
CA LEU A 31 10.43 0.95 8.92
C LEU A 31 9.45 1.96 9.51
N VAL A 32 9.83 2.64 10.60
CA VAL A 32 8.99 3.63 11.27
C VAL A 32 8.68 4.83 10.36
N ASP A 33 9.66 5.25 9.55
CA ASP A 33 9.47 6.33 8.57
C ASP A 33 8.51 5.91 7.46
N SER A 34 8.65 4.67 6.97
CA SER A 34 7.77 4.07 5.96
C SER A 34 6.33 3.96 6.45
N GLU A 35 6.10 3.49 7.68
CA GLU A 35 4.76 3.43 8.28
C GLU A 35 4.14 4.81 8.43
N ARG A 36 4.94 5.81 8.82
CA ARG A 36 4.48 7.21 8.90
C ARG A 36 4.11 7.77 7.52
N MET A 37 4.88 7.46 6.49
CA MET A 37 4.58 7.86 5.10
C MET A 37 3.28 7.23 4.62
N LEU A 38 3.11 5.91 4.81
CA LEU A 38 1.90 5.18 4.45
C LEU A 38 0.66 5.74 5.17
N GLY A 39 0.79 6.06 6.47
CA GLY A 39 -0.28 6.65 7.25
C GLY A 39 -0.71 8.03 6.77
N LYS A 40 0.23 8.87 6.33
CA LYS A 40 -0.08 10.19 5.73
C LYS A 40 -0.83 10.04 4.41
N LEU A 41 -0.34 9.18 3.51
CA LEU A 41 -0.99 8.94 2.21
C LEU A 41 -2.40 8.38 2.37
N ALA A 42 -2.62 7.50 3.35
CA ALA A 42 -3.96 7.01 3.68
C ALA A 42 -4.89 8.12 4.19
N GLN A 43 -4.38 9.06 5.01
CA GLN A 43 -5.15 10.22 5.49
C GLN A 43 -5.45 11.23 4.38
N ASP A 44 -4.53 11.42 3.43
CA ASP A 44 -4.72 12.24 2.23
C ASP A 44 -5.71 11.63 1.21
N GLY A 45 -6.16 10.39 1.46
CA GLY A 45 -7.14 9.69 0.64
C GLY A 45 -6.54 8.97 -0.58
N TYR A 46 -5.29 8.53 -0.49
CA TYR A 46 -4.69 7.61 -1.45
C TYR A 46 -4.92 6.15 -1.06
N SER A 47 -5.12 5.29 -2.06
CA SER A 47 -5.27 3.85 -1.86
C SER A 47 -3.96 3.11 -2.10
N LEU A 48 -3.57 2.25 -1.15
CA LEU A 48 -2.41 1.38 -1.29
C LEU A 48 -2.74 0.20 -2.23
N THR A 49 -1.91 -0.03 -3.25
CA THR A 49 -1.99 -1.20 -4.12
C THR A 49 -0.76 -2.09 -3.98
N ALA A 50 -0.97 -3.41 -4.03
CA ALA A 50 0.11 -4.39 -4.04
C ALA A 50 0.74 -4.56 -5.44
N ASN A 51 0.07 -4.07 -6.49
CA ASN A 51 0.55 -4.15 -7.87
C ASN A 51 1.22 -2.81 -8.24
N ALA A 52 2.55 -2.77 -8.24
CA ALA A 52 3.32 -1.59 -8.64
C ALA A 52 3.11 -1.22 -10.11
N GLU A 53 2.94 -2.21 -11.00
CA GLU A 53 2.76 -1.99 -12.44
C GLU A 53 1.43 -1.30 -12.80
N GLY A 54 0.45 -1.35 -11.91
CA GLY A 54 -0.87 -0.72 -12.11
C GLY A 54 -1.14 0.44 -11.16
N ALA A 55 -0.13 0.89 -10.41
CA ALA A 55 -0.25 2.03 -9.53
C ALA A 55 -0.08 3.34 -10.31
N ASP A 56 -0.75 4.40 -9.87
CA ASP A 56 -0.52 5.76 -10.39
C ASP A 56 0.84 6.29 -9.92
N LEU A 57 1.27 5.86 -8.72
CA LEU A 57 2.50 6.28 -8.05
C LEU A 57 3.28 5.07 -7.47
N VAL A 58 4.61 5.12 -7.49
CA VAL A 58 5.52 4.09 -6.92
C VAL A 58 6.60 4.75 -6.08
#